data_AF-A0AAW5ZEE6-F1
#
_entry.id   AF-A0AAW5ZEE6-F1
#
_cell.length_a   1.000
_cell.length_b   1.000
_cell.length_c   1.000
_cell.angle_alpha   90.00
_cell.angle_beta   90.00
_cell.angle_gamma   90.00
#
_symmetry.space_group_name_H-M   'P 1'
#
loop_
_entity.id
_entity.type
_entity.pdbx_description
1 polymer ?
#
loop_
_entity_poly.entity_id
_entity_poly.type
_entity_poly.pdbx_seq_one_letter_code
_entity_poly.pdbx_strand_id
1 'polypeptide(L)' 'MLWPLFEIAPELVFPDGTVLGNLLKINKFHELNKW' A
#
# COMPACT_ATOMS: atom_id res chain seq x y z
N MET A 1 -4.59 -7.17 -1.88
CA MET A 1 -3.70 -7.54 -0.75
C MET A 1 -2.46 -6.63 -0.72
N LEU A 2 -2.62 -5.30 -0.59
CA LEU A 2 -1.49 -4.35 -0.61
C LEU A 2 -1.03 -3.92 0.80
N TRP A 3 -1.88 -4.14 1.80
CA TRP A 3 -1.63 -3.75 3.18
C TRP A 3 -0.47 -4.50 3.86
N PRO A 4 -0.35 -5.84 3.76
CA PRO A 4 0.80 -6.55 4.33
C PRO A 4 2.14 -6.12 3.69
N LEU A 5 2.11 -5.74 2.41
CA LEU A 5 3.30 -5.25 1.69
C LEU A 5 3.70 -3.85 2.17
N PHE A 6 2.71 -3.02 2.52
CA PHE A 6 2.95 -1.69 3.08
C PHE A 6 3.53 -1.74 4.49
N GLU A 7 3.13 -2.72 5.32
CA GLU A 7 3.70 -2.90 6.66
C GLU A 7 5.21 -3.20 6.63
N ILE A 8 5.70 -3.88 5.60
CA ILE A 8 7.14 -4.22 5.47
C ILE A 8 7.94 -3.24 4.61
N ALA A 9 7.29 -2.49 3.72
CA ALA A 9 7.96 -1.58 2.79
C ALA A 9 7.07 -0.36 2.46
N PRO A 10 6.98 0.64 3.35
CA PRO A 10 6.11 1.81 3.15
C PRO A 10 6.58 2.73 2.00
N GLU A 11 7.87 2.69 1.67
CA GLU A 11 8.48 3.48 0.59
C GLU A 11 8.62 2.69 -0.72
N LEU A 12 7.92 1.55 -0.85
CA LEU A 12 7.96 0.74 -2.06
C LEU A 12 7.48 1.54 -3.28
N VAL A 13 8.33 1.60 -4.29
CA VAL A 13 8.03 2.13 -5.62
C VAL A 13 7.87 0.94 -6.57
N PHE A 14 6.73 0.87 -7.25
CA PHE A 14 6.50 -0.13 -8.27
C PHE A 14 7.33 0.19 -9.54
N PRO A 15 7.58 -0.80 -10.42
CA PRO A 15 8.35 -0.59 -11.65
C PRO A 15 7.78 0.44 -12.63
N ASP A 16 6.50 0.79 -12.48
CA ASP A 16 5.79 1.82 -13.23
C ASP A 16 5.98 3.25 -12.64
N GLY A 17 6.74 3.38 -11.56
CA GLY A 17 6.95 4.65 -10.84
C GLY A 17 5.88 4.97 -9.81
N THR A 18 4.89 4.09 -9.61
CA THR A 18 3.82 4.31 -8.64
C THR A 18 4.30 4.03 -7.22
N VAL A 19 4.04 4.96 -6.29
CA VAL A 19 4.36 4.78 -4.87
C VAL A 19 3.21 4.04 -4.16
N LEU A 20 3.53 2.97 -3.43
CA LEU A 20 2.55 2.15 -2.73
C LEU A 20 1.67 2.96 -1.76
N GLY A 21 2.26 3.93 -1.05
CA GLY A 21 1.53 4.83 -0.16
C GLY A 21 0.49 5.70 -0.89
N ASN A 22 0.74 6.10 -2.14
CA ASN A 22 -0.23 6.85 -2.94
C ASN A 22 -1.38 5.95 -3.42
N LEU A 23 -1.08 4.71 -3.81
CA LEU A 23 -2.10 3.71 -4.17
C LEU A 23 -3.07 3.41 -3.02
N LEU A 24 -2.58 3.33 -1.79
CA LEU A 24 -3.41 3.07 -0.61
C LEU A 24 -4.32 4.26 -0.27
N LYS A 25 -3.79 5.50 -0.36
CA LYS A 25 -4.57 6.72 -0.15
C LYS A 25 -5.65 6.93 -1.20
N ILE A 26 -5.33 6.70 -2.48
CA ILE A 26 -6.26 6.92 -3.60
C ILE A 26 -7.40 5.91 -3.58
N ASN A 27 -7.10 4.63 -3.32
CA ASN A 27 -8.11 3.58 -3.42
C ASN A 27 -9.01 3.46 -2.19
N LYS A 28 -8.87 4.32 -1.17
CA LYS A 28 -9.57 4.20 0.13
C LYS A 28 -9.62 2.74 0.59
N PHE A 29 -8.50 2.04 0.50
CA PHE A 29 -8.42 0.67 1.04
C PHE A 29 -8.66 0.81 2.53
N HIS A 30 -9.89 0.54 2.96
CA HIS A 30 -10.27 0.45 4.37
C HIS A 30 -9.17 -0.36 5.06
N GLU A 31 -8.62 0.20 6.16
CA GLU A 31 -7.64 -0.50 6.99
C GLU A 31 -8.11 -1.94 7.15
N LEU A 32 -7.29 -2.86 6.66
CA LEU A 32 -7.57 -4.28 6.81
C LEU A 32 -7.56 -4.53 8.32
N ASN A 33 -8.72 -4.92 8.86
CA ASN A 33 -8.79 -5.38 10.25
C ASN A 33 -7.73 -6.48 10.42
N LYS A 34 -6.80 -6.24 11.34
CA LYS A 34 -5.79 -7.25 11.71
C LYS A 34 -6.55 -8.48 12.20
N TRP A 35 -6.15 -9.64 11.68
CA TRP A 35 -6.73 -10.92 12.09
C TRP A 35 -6.28 -11.26 13.51
#